data_AF-A0A0J9YUX9-F1
#
_entry.id   AF-A0A0J9YUX9-F1
#
_cell.length_a   1.000
_cell.length_b   1.000
_cell.length_c   1.000
_cell.angle_alpha   90.00
_cell.angle_beta   90.00
_cell.angle_gamma   90.00
#
_symmetry.space_group_name_H-M   'P 1'
#
loop_
_entity.id
_entity.type
_entity.pdbx_description
1 polymer ?
#
loop_
_entity_poly.entity_id
_entity_poly.type
_entity_poly.pdbx_seq_one_letter_code
_entity_poly.pdbx_strand_id
1 'polypeptide(L)'
;MDVNKMTVSVNKAINTQEVAVKEKHARTCILGTHHEKGAQTFWSVVNRLPLSSNAMLCWKFCHVFHKLLRDGHPNVLKDSLRYKNELSDMSRMWGHLSEGYGQLCSIYLKLLRTRMEYHTKNPRFPGNLQMSDRQLDEAGESDVNNFFQLTVEMFDYLECELNLFQTVFNSLDMSRSVSVTTAGQCRLAPLI
;
A
#
# COMPACT_ATOMS: atom_id res chain seq x y z
N MET A 1 -9.18 21.71 4.31
CA MET A 1 -7.91 21.28 4.90
C MET A 1 -6.81 21.96 4.13
N ASP A 2 -5.92 22.68 4.80
CA ASP A 2 -4.82 23.40 4.15
C ASP A 2 -3.88 22.42 3.41
N VAL A 3 -3.62 22.64 2.12
CA VAL A 3 -2.71 21.84 1.29
C VAL A 3 -1.32 21.73 1.95
N ASN A 4 -0.89 22.78 2.64
CA ASN A 4 0.38 22.79 3.39
C ASN A 4 0.39 21.71 4.49
N LYS A 5 -0.76 21.43 5.13
CA LYS A 5 -0.87 20.42 6.18
C LYS A 5 -0.72 19.01 5.64
N MET A 6 -1.25 18.74 4.44
CA MET A 6 -1.08 17.44 3.78
C MET A 6 0.38 17.23 3.40
N THR A 7 1.02 18.21 2.77
CA THR A 7 2.44 18.17 2.41
C THR A 7 3.35 17.88 3.60
N VAL A 8 3.14 18.58 4.73
CA VAL A 8 3.90 18.33 5.96
C VAL A 8 3.65 16.92 6.49
N SER A 9 2.42 16.42 6.39
CA SER A 9 2.07 15.07 6.86
C SER A 9 2.71 13.98 6.01
N VAL A 10 2.75 14.14 4.68
CA VAL A 10 3.44 13.20 3.79
C VAL A 10 4.94 13.13 4.14
N ASN A 11 5.61 14.27 4.28
CA ASN A 11 7.04 14.31 4.65
C ASN A 11 7.31 13.75 6.06
N LYS A 12 6.39 13.92 7.01
CA LYS A 12 6.52 13.33 8.35
C LYS A 12 6.21 11.84 8.38
N ALA A 13 5.35 11.35 7.49
CA ALA A 13 5.03 9.93 7.37
C ALA A 13 6.12 9.16 6.61
N ILE A 14 6.59 9.71 5.50
CA ILE A 14 7.58 9.13 4.58
C ILE A 14 8.91 9.86 4.78
N ASN A 15 9.73 9.34 5.70
CA ASN A 15 11.02 9.92 6.07
C ASN A 15 12.08 8.82 6.24
N THR A 16 13.35 9.19 6.34
CA THR A 16 14.48 8.26 6.38
C THR A 16 14.72 7.59 7.74
N GLN A 17 13.99 7.99 8.79
CA GLN A 17 14.19 7.41 10.12
C GLN A 17 13.57 6.01 10.20
N GLU A 18 14.29 5.02 10.71
CA GLU A 18 13.80 3.65 10.90
C GLU A 18 12.84 3.58 12.11
N VAL A 19 11.69 4.21 11.97
CA VAL A 19 10.60 4.30 12.96
C VAL A 19 9.28 4.01 12.26
N ALA A 20 8.32 3.44 12.99
CA ALA A 20 6.97 3.26 12.48
C ALA A 20 6.37 4.57 11.94
N VAL A 21 5.59 4.45 10.88
CA VAL A 21 4.81 5.59 10.34
C VAL A 21 3.85 6.05 11.44
N LYS A 22 3.90 7.34 11.77
CA LYS A 22 3.01 7.88 12.82
C LYS A 22 1.58 7.95 12.29
N GLU A 23 0.66 7.24 12.94
CA GLU A 23 -0.75 7.15 12.53
C GLU A 23 -1.43 8.50 12.32
N LYS A 24 -1.11 9.52 13.13
CA LYS A 24 -1.65 10.87 12.93
C LYS A 24 -1.34 11.47 11.55
N HIS A 25 -0.18 11.15 10.99
CA HIS A 25 0.23 11.66 9.68
C HIS A 25 -0.38 10.83 8.55
N ALA A 26 -0.42 9.50 8.68
CA ALA A 26 -1.12 8.63 7.73
C ALA A 26 -2.62 8.99 7.66
N ARG A 27 -3.29 9.16 8.81
CA ARG A 27 -4.69 9.61 8.89
C ARG A 27 -4.91 10.97 8.25
N THR A 28 -3.97 11.89 8.44
CA THR A 28 -4.05 13.21 7.80
C THR A 28 -3.93 13.09 6.28
N CYS A 29 -3.09 12.19 5.75
CA CYS A 29 -3.01 11.93 4.31
C CYS A 29 -4.34 11.37 3.77
N ILE A 30 -4.94 10.39 4.45
CA ILE A 30 -6.26 9.83 4.08
C ILE A 30 -7.34 10.93 4.03
N LEU A 31 -7.48 11.71 5.10
CA LEU A 31 -8.46 12.80 5.16
C LEU A 31 -8.20 13.87 4.10
N GLY A 32 -6.93 14.14 3.79
CA GLY A 32 -6.53 15.01 2.70
C GLY A 32 -7.08 14.56 1.35
N THR A 33 -7.03 13.24 1.05
CA THR A 33 -7.56 12.73 -0.21
C THR A 33 -9.07 12.94 -0.37
N HIS A 34 -9.83 12.83 0.72
CA HIS A 34 -11.28 13.10 0.72
C HIS A 34 -11.58 14.59 0.53
N HIS A 35 -10.76 15.45 1.15
CA HIS A 35 -10.91 16.90 0.99
C HIS A 35 -10.62 17.37 -0.44
N GLU A 36 -9.59 16.83 -1.06
CA GLU A 36 -9.15 17.18 -2.42
C GLU A 36 -9.86 16.36 -3.51
N LYS A 37 -10.68 15.38 -3.13
CA LYS A 37 -11.35 14.41 -4.03
C LYS A 37 -10.38 13.61 -4.92
N GLY A 38 -9.20 13.28 -4.41
CA GLY A 38 -8.15 12.61 -5.18
C GLY A 38 -6.82 12.50 -4.43
N ALA A 39 -5.76 12.09 -5.11
CA ALA A 39 -4.42 11.89 -4.55
C ALA A 39 -3.38 12.88 -5.10
N GLN A 40 -3.82 14.03 -5.63
CA GLN A 40 -2.94 14.97 -6.32
C GLN A 40 -1.80 15.50 -5.43
N THR A 41 -2.11 16.01 -4.24
CA THR A 41 -1.09 16.51 -3.31
C THR A 41 -0.19 15.38 -2.78
N PHE A 42 -0.72 14.17 -2.61
CA PHE A 42 0.09 13.01 -2.19
C PHE A 42 1.18 12.72 -3.22
N TRP A 43 0.79 12.56 -4.50
CA TRP A 43 1.73 12.26 -5.57
C TRP A 43 2.68 13.42 -5.89
N SER A 44 2.23 14.68 -5.78
CA SER A 44 3.11 15.83 -6.02
C SER A 44 4.28 15.92 -5.04
N VAL A 45 4.10 15.43 -3.81
CA VAL A 45 5.15 15.33 -2.79
C VAL A 45 5.97 14.05 -2.97
N VAL A 46 5.31 12.91 -3.17
CA VAL A 46 5.97 11.60 -3.31
C VAL A 46 6.92 11.57 -4.50
N ASN A 47 6.56 12.16 -5.64
CA ASN A 47 7.40 12.19 -6.84
C ASN A 47 8.71 12.98 -6.64
N ARG A 48 8.86 13.73 -5.55
CA ARG A 48 10.09 14.44 -5.19
C ARG A 48 10.98 13.65 -4.23
N LEU A 49 10.49 12.52 -3.71
CA LEU A 49 11.24 11.66 -2.80
C LEU A 49 12.07 10.65 -3.60
N PRO A 50 13.32 10.35 -3.20
CA PRO A 50 14.17 9.38 -3.88
C PRO A 50 13.79 7.94 -3.50
N LEU A 51 12.57 7.50 -3.85
CA LEU A 51 12.03 6.19 -3.47
C LEU A 51 12.84 5.02 -4.05
N SER A 52 13.40 5.17 -5.24
CA SER A 52 14.17 4.10 -5.90
C SER A 52 15.59 3.91 -5.35
N SER A 53 16.10 4.86 -4.57
CA SER A 53 17.45 4.78 -3.98
C SER A 53 17.47 4.76 -2.45
N ASN A 54 16.31 4.92 -1.80
CA ASN A 54 16.19 4.84 -0.35
C ASN A 54 15.06 3.88 0.06
N ALA A 55 15.45 2.68 0.49
CA ALA A 55 14.52 1.62 0.86
C ALA A 55 13.60 2.01 2.03
N MET A 56 14.08 2.84 2.97
CA MET A 56 13.24 3.31 4.09
C MET A 56 12.10 4.22 3.62
N LEU A 57 12.41 5.14 2.69
CA LEU A 57 11.39 5.97 2.07
C LEU A 57 10.41 5.12 1.27
N CYS A 58 10.91 4.16 0.48
CA CYS A 58 10.08 3.25 -0.30
C CYS A 58 9.14 2.41 0.58
N TRP A 59 9.65 1.83 1.67
CA TRP A 59 8.86 1.04 2.62
C TRP A 59 7.72 1.85 3.24
N LYS A 60 8.02 3.07 3.70
CA LYS A 60 7.02 3.97 4.29
C LYS A 60 6.05 4.51 3.25
N PHE A 61 6.52 4.77 2.03
CA PHE A 61 5.65 5.09 0.90
C PHE A 61 4.65 3.95 0.67
N CYS A 62 5.11 2.70 0.60
CA CYS A 62 4.24 1.56 0.36
C CYS A 62 3.16 1.45 1.45
N HIS A 63 3.55 1.61 2.72
CA HIS A 63 2.61 1.60 3.84
C HIS A 63 1.56 2.72 3.73
N VAL A 64 2.00 3.96 3.56
CA VAL A 64 1.08 5.10 3.46
C VAL A 64 0.17 4.94 2.25
N PHE A 65 0.72 4.59 1.09
CA PHE A 65 -0.04 4.39 -0.14
C PHE A 65 -1.05 3.22 -0.03
N HIS A 66 -0.68 2.12 0.63
CA HIS A 66 -1.61 1.04 0.94
C HIS A 66 -2.82 1.54 1.73
N LYS A 67 -2.59 2.35 2.77
CA LYS A 67 -3.65 2.98 3.56
C LYS A 67 -4.52 3.93 2.72
N LEU A 68 -3.94 4.70 1.81
CA LEU A 68 -4.70 5.54 0.88
C LEU A 68 -5.58 4.70 -0.07
N LEU A 69 -5.09 3.57 -0.59
CA LEU A 69 -5.89 2.66 -1.43
C LEU A 69 -6.99 1.94 -0.64
N ARG A 70 -6.88 1.84 0.68
CA ARG A 70 -7.88 1.20 1.55
C ARG A 70 -8.95 2.16 2.01
N ASP A 71 -8.53 3.31 2.52
CA ASP A 71 -9.39 4.22 3.31
C ASP A 71 -9.52 5.62 2.68
N GLY A 72 -8.79 5.90 1.60
CA GLY A 72 -8.79 7.18 0.89
C GLY A 72 -10.01 7.39 -0.02
N HIS A 73 -10.05 8.55 -0.67
CA HIS A 73 -11.10 8.88 -1.63
C HIS A 73 -11.10 7.88 -2.81
N PRO A 74 -12.26 7.50 -3.40
CA PRO A 74 -12.31 6.55 -4.52
C PRO A 74 -11.44 6.93 -5.74
N ASN A 75 -11.19 8.21 -5.96
CA ASN A 75 -10.30 8.67 -7.04
C ASN A 75 -8.81 8.43 -6.78
N VAL A 76 -8.40 8.06 -5.55
CA VAL A 76 -7.00 7.72 -5.26
C VAL A 76 -6.51 6.65 -6.23
N LEU A 77 -7.29 5.59 -6.46
CA LEU A 77 -6.92 4.55 -7.42
C LEU A 77 -6.74 5.13 -8.83
N LYS A 78 -7.76 5.86 -9.32
CA LYS A 78 -7.77 6.46 -10.66
C LYS A 78 -6.57 7.38 -10.90
N ASP A 79 -6.30 8.26 -9.95
CA ASP A 79 -5.18 9.20 -9.99
C ASP A 79 -3.81 8.51 -9.95
N SER A 80 -3.77 7.29 -9.41
CA SER A 80 -2.56 6.51 -9.22
C SER A 80 -2.22 5.59 -10.39
N LEU A 81 -3.19 5.27 -11.26
CA LEU A 81 -2.97 4.37 -12.40
C LEU A 81 -1.85 4.83 -13.34
N ARG A 82 -1.64 6.14 -13.47
CA ARG A 82 -0.53 6.71 -14.26
C ARG A 82 0.87 6.35 -13.74
N TYR A 83 1.00 5.98 -12.46
CA TYR A 83 2.27 5.58 -11.85
C TYR A 83 2.51 4.07 -11.87
N LYS A 84 1.58 3.28 -12.42
CA LYS A 84 1.65 1.80 -12.41
C LYS A 84 2.96 1.24 -12.97
N ASN A 85 3.46 1.82 -14.06
CA ASN A 85 4.71 1.39 -14.69
C ASN A 85 5.92 1.71 -13.81
N GLU A 86 5.97 2.91 -13.22
CA GLU A 86 7.03 3.32 -12.30
C GLU A 86 7.09 2.41 -11.07
N LEU A 87 5.93 2.08 -10.48
CA LEU A 87 5.85 1.12 -9.36
C LEU A 87 6.35 -0.27 -9.77
N SER A 88 6.10 -0.70 -11.01
CA SER A 88 6.57 -1.97 -11.54
C SER A 88 8.09 -2.00 -11.69
N ASP A 89 8.67 -0.94 -12.24
CA ASP A 89 10.11 -0.83 -12.44
C ASP A 89 10.84 -0.71 -11.11
N MET A 90 10.30 0.06 -10.16
CA MET A 90 10.81 0.15 -8.80
C MET A 90 10.76 -1.20 -8.07
N SER A 91 9.68 -1.98 -8.24
CA SER A 91 9.57 -3.34 -7.68
C SER A 91 10.65 -4.27 -8.22
N ARG A 92 10.89 -4.25 -9.54
CA ARG A 92 11.95 -5.04 -10.20
C ARG A 92 13.34 -4.64 -9.71
N MET A 93 13.61 -3.33 -9.64
CA MET A 93 14.89 -2.80 -9.17
C MET A 93 15.22 -3.26 -7.75
N TRP A 94 14.27 -3.11 -6.83
CA TRP A 94 14.44 -3.58 -5.45
C TRP A 94 14.55 -5.10 -5.34
N GLY A 95 13.97 -5.85 -6.29
CA GLY A 95 14.02 -7.31 -6.33
C GLY A 95 15.43 -7.88 -6.60
N HIS A 96 16.38 -7.06 -7.05
CA HIS A 96 17.78 -7.46 -7.15
C HIS A 96 18.49 -7.51 -5.79
N LEU A 97 17.92 -6.88 -4.76
CA LEU A 97 18.45 -6.95 -3.39
C LEU A 97 17.80 -8.12 -2.65
N SER A 98 18.63 -9.08 -2.23
CA SER A 98 18.16 -10.32 -1.58
C SER A 98 17.80 -10.15 -0.11
N GLU A 99 18.15 -9.03 0.53
CA GLU A 99 18.01 -8.84 1.98
C GLU A 99 17.57 -7.42 2.37
N GLY A 100 17.12 -7.31 3.63
CA GLY A 100 16.74 -6.04 4.25
C GLY A 100 15.50 -5.40 3.62
N TYR A 101 15.39 -4.08 3.75
CA TYR A 101 14.23 -3.34 3.24
C TYR A 101 14.07 -3.40 1.72
N GLY A 102 15.14 -3.65 0.95
CA GLY A 102 15.05 -3.78 -0.51
C GLY A 102 14.09 -4.90 -0.92
N GLN A 103 14.33 -6.12 -0.41
CA GLN A 103 13.45 -7.26 -0.66
C GLN A 103 12.00 -6.97 -0.21
N LEU A 104 11.83 -6.38 0.99
CA LEU A 104 10.52 -6.01 1.52
C LEU A 104 9.79 -5.00 0.61
N CYS A 105 10.50 -3.98 0.11
CA CYS A 105 9.97 -2.99 -0.82
C CYS A 105 9.54 -3.62 -2.15
N SER A 106 10.36 -4.53 -2.70
CA SER A 106 10.02 -5.23 -3.95
C SER A 106 8.68 -5.96 -3.85
N ILE A 107 8.50 -6.75 -2.78
CA ILE A 107 7.30 -7.55 -2.55
C ILE A 107 6.09 -6.65 -2.23
N TYR A 108 6.29 -5.58 -1.44
CA TYR A 108 5.20 -4.68 -1.12
C TYR A 108 4.72 -3.87 -2.34
N LEU A 109 5.63 -3.43 -3.21
CA LEU A 109 5.26 -2.80 -4.48
C LEU A 109 4.50 -3.77 -5.40
N LYS A 110 4.88 -5.06 -5.42
CA LYS A 110 4.13 -6.10 -6.13
C LYS A 110 2.70 -6.21 -5.59
N LEU A 111 2.54 -6.28 -4.26
CA LEU A 111 1.23 -6.30 -3.60
C LEU A 111 0.36 -5.09 -3.98
N LEU A 112 0.93 -3.88 -3.91
CA LEU A 112 0.22 -2.64 -4.24
C LEU A 112 -0.26 -2.64 -5.69
N ARG A 113 0.55 -3.15 -6.61
CA ARG A 113 0.16 -3.29 -8.02
C ARG A 113 -0.95 -4.30 -8.22
N THR A 114 -0.84 -5.49 -7.62
CA THR A 114 -1.90 -6.51 -7.67
C THR A 114 -3.21 -5.96 -7.14
N ARG A 115 -3.17 -5.24 -6.01
CA ARG A 115 -4.31 -4.55 -5.42
C ARG A 115 -4.92 -3.51 -6.38
N MET A 116 -4.11 -2.66 -6.98
CA MET A 116 -4.59 -1.68 -7.97
C MET A 116 -5.23 -2.35 -9.18
N GLU A 117 -4.65 -3.43 -9.67
CA GLU A 117 -5.18 -4.22 -10.80
C GLU A 117 -6.53 -4.86 -10.43
N TYR A 118 -6.63 -5.50 -9.26
CA TYR A 118 -7.85 -6.09 -8.74
C TYR A 118 -9.00 -5.07 -8.69
N HIS A 119 -8.79 -3.92 -8.03
CA HIS A 119 -9.84 -2.90 -7.90
C HIS A 119 -10.13 -2.15 -9.20
N THR A 120 -9.23 -2.18 -10.18
CA THR A 120 -9.50 -1.63 -11.52
C THR A 120 -10.46 -2.54 -12.29
N LYS A 121 -10.26 -3.86 -12.20
CA LYS A 121 -11.14 -4.87 -12.82
C LYS A 121 -12.47 -5.00 -12.08
N ASN A 122 -12.44 -4.86 -10.75
CA ASN A 122 -13.56 -5.13 -9.86
C ASN A 122 -14.00 -3.86 -9.10
N PRO A 123 -14.50 -2.81 -9.77
CA PRO A 123 -14.77 -1.52 -9.15
C PRO A 123 -15.92 -1.52 -8.13
N ARG A 124 -16.72 -2.60 -8.08
CA ARG A 124 -17.77 -2.80 -7.05
C ARG A 124 -17.18 -3.18 -5.68
N PHE A 125 -15.94 -3.69 -5.65
CA PHE A 125 -15.28 -4.04 -4.39
C PHE A 125 -14.71 -2.78 -3.71
N PRO A 126 -15.09 -2.50 -2.46
CA PRO A 126 -14.52 -1.38 -1.72
C PRO A 126 -13.06 -1.66 -1.35
N GLY A 127 -12.27 -0.61 -1.14
CA GLY A 127 -10.86 -0.74 -0.80
C GLY A 127 -10.61 -1.57 0.47
N ASN A 128 -11.47 -1.49 1.47
CA ASN A 128 -11.34 -2.30 2.68
C ASN A 128 -11.89 -3.74 2.53
N LEU A 129 -12.38 -4.11 1.35
CA LEU A 129 -13.01 -5.40 1.02
C LEU A 129 -14.22 -5.77 1.90
N GLN A 130 -14.76 -4.82 2.65
CA GLN A 130 -15.95 -5.05 3.48
C GLN A 130 -17.21 -4.85 2.65
N MET A 131 -17.92 -5.92 2.35
CA MET A 131 -19.15 -5.90 1.58
C MET A 131 -20.16 -6.91 2.12
N SER A 132 -21.45 -6.62 1.93
CA SER A 132 -22.54 -7.55 2.26
C SER A 132 -22.70 -8.62 1.17
N ASP A 133 -23.32 -9.75 1.51
CA ASP A 133 -23.65 -10.83 0.57
C ASP A 133 -24.38 -10.29 -0.66
N ARG A 134 -25.34 -9.39 -0.46
CA ARG A 134 -26.05 -8.72 -1.55
C ARG A 134 -25.11 -7.97 -2.50
N GLN A 135 -24.15 -7.21 -1.97
CA GLN A 135 -23.18 -6.49 -2.80
C GLN A 135 -22.25 -7.45 -3.54
N LEU A 136 -21.95 -8.61 -2.95
CA LEU A 136 -21.12 -9.65 -3.55
C LEU A 136 -21.88 -10.32 -4.71
N ASP A 137 -23.16 -10.64 -4.51
CA ASP A 137 -24.05 -11.17 -5.54
C ASP A 137 -24.20 -10.19 -6.71
N GLU A 138 -24.37 -8.91 -6.39
CA GLU A 138 -24.34 -7.83 -7.38
C GLU A 138 -22.98 -7.85 -8.09
N ALA A 139 -21.84 -7.91 -7.38
CA ALA A 139 -20.52 -7.91 -8.01
C ALA A 139 -20.24 -9.10 -8.94
N GLY A 140 -20.76 -10.30 -8.62
CA GLY A 140 -20.68 -11.48 -9.48
C GLY A 140 -21.73 -11.50 -10.60
N GLU A 141 -22.66 -10.55 -10.64
CA GLU A 141 -23.76 -10.47 -11.62
C GLU A 141 -24.60 -11.75 -11.69
N SER A 142 -24.66 -12.50 -10.59
CA SER A 142 -25.29 -13.83 -10.53
C SER A 142 -24.77 -14.84 -11.58
N ASP A 143 -23.57 -14.65 -12.11
CA ASP A 143 -22.92 -15.54 -13.09
C ASP A 143 -21.77 -16.31 -12.44
N VAL A 144 -21.84 -17.64 -12.50
CA VAL A 144 -20.82 -18.54 -11.95
C VAL A 144 -19.43 -18.30 -12.54
N ASN A 145 -19.35 -17.89 -13.80
CA ASN A 145 -18.07 -17.59 -14.46
C ASN A 145 -17.42 -16.33 -13.87
N ASN A 146 -18.23 -15.31 -13.56
CA ASN A 146 -17.77 -14.10 -12.89
C ASN A 146 -17.29 -14.42 -11.48
N PHE A 147 -18.03 -15.23 -10.71
CA PHE A 147 -17.59 -15.67 -9.39
C PHE A 147 -16.31 -16.48 -9.43
N PHE A 148 -16.16 -17.36 -10.42
CA PHE A 148 -14.92 -18.11 -10.63
C PHE A 148 -13.74 -17.17 -10.87
N GLN A 149 -13.88 -16.22 -11.79
CA GLN A 149 -12.83 -15.23 -12.09
C GLN A 149 -12.51 -14.36 -10.87
N LEU A 150 -13.52 -13.85 -10.17
CA LEU A 150 -13.35 -13.07 -8.93
C LEU A 150 -12.59 -13.85 -7.87
N THR A 151 -12.86 -15.15 -7.75
CA THR A 151 -12.20 -16.04 -6.79
C THR A 151 -10.72 -16.23 -7.14
N VAL A 152 -10.41 -16.49 -8.41
CA VAL A 152 -9.01 -16.61 -8.88
C VAL A 152 -8.24 -15.32 -8.59
N GLU A 153 -8.80 -14.16 -8.95
CA GLU A 153 -8.14 -12.88 -8.73
C GLU A 153 -7.98 -12.52 -7.25
N MET A 154 -8.96 -12.91 -6.41
CA MET A 154 -8.86 -12.72 -4.96
C MET A 154 -7.77 -13.62 -4.36
N PHE A 155 -7.60 -14.85 -4.85
CA PHE A 155 -6.53 -15.74 -4.38
C PHE A 155 -5.14 -15.24 -4.79
N ASP A 156 -4.98 -14.72 -6.01
CA ASP A 156 -3.73 -14.08 -6.44
C ASP A 156 -3.40 -12.87 -5.56
N TYR A 157 -4.43 -12.11 -5.16
CA TYR A 157 -4.26 -10.96 -4.28
C TYR A 157 -3.89 -11.41 -2.85
N LEU A 158 -4.57 -12.41 -2.29
CA LEU A 158 -4.27 -13.01 -0.99
C LEU A 158 -2.86 -13.60 -0.94
N GLU A 159 -2.40 -14.27 -1.99
CA GLU A 159 -1.04 -14.83 -2.07
C GLU A 159 0.00 -13.72 -1.93
N CYS A 160 -0.22 -12.56 -2.56
CA CYS A 160 0.66 -11.40 -2.42
C CYS A 160 0.68 -10.86 -0.97
N GLU A 161 -0.47 -10.84 -0.29
CA GLU A 161 -0.56 -10.41 1.12
C GLU A 161 0.18 -11.37 2.06
N LEU A 162 -0.04 -12.68 1.88
CA LEU A 162 0.64 -13.72 2.65
C LEU A 162 2.15 -13.72 2.41
N ASN A 163 2.59 -13.51 1.16
CA ASN A 163 4.01 -13.42 0.85
C ASN A 163 4.68 -12.19 1.50
N LEU A 164 4.00 -11.04 1.52
CA LEU A 164 4.48 -9.87 2.26
C LEU A 164 4.60 -10.19 3.75
N PHE A 165 3.55 -10.76 4.35
CA PHE A 165 3.53 -11.14 5.76
C PHE A 165 4.71 -12.08 6.08
N GLN A 166 4.85 -13.18 5.34
CA GLN A 166 5.92 -14.14 5.56
C GLN A 166 7.31 -13.52 5.43
N THR A 167 7.52 -12.67 4.41
CA THR A 167 8.84 -12.04 4.19
C THR A 167 9.17 -11.03 5.30
N VAL A 168 8.20 -10.24 5.76
CA VAL A 168 8.42 -9.36 6.91
C VAL A 168 8.83 -10.18 8.12
N PHE A 169 8.11 -11.26 8.45
CA PHE A 169 8.42 -12.11 9.59
C PHE A 169 9.80 -12.77 9.48
N ASN A 170 10.18 -13.25 8.30
CA ASN A 170 11.52 -13.82 8.05
C ASN A 170 12.64 -12.78 8.20
N SER A 171 12.34 -11.50 8.01
CA SER A 171 13.31 -10.40 8.19
C SER A 171 13.54 -10.00 9.65
N LEU A 172 12.80 -10.58 10.59
CA LEU A 172 12.89 -10.26 12.03
C LEU A 172 13.82 -11.23 12.74
N ASP A 173 14.68 -10.70 13.61
CA ASP A 173 15.47 -11.53 14.52
C ASP A 173 14.60 -11.97 15.70
N MET A 174 13.98 -13.14 15.59
CA MET A 174 13.06 -13.72 16.58
C MET A 174 13.70 -14.02 17.95
N SER A 175 15.04 -13.93 18.07
CA SER A 175 15.73 -14.05 19.35
C SER A 175 15.64 -12.79 20.21
N ARG A 176 15.17 -11.67 19.63
CA ARG A 176 15.01 -10.38 20.30
C ARG A 176 13.54 -10.04 20.48
N SER A 177 13.21 -9.18 21.45
CA SER A 177 11.86 -8.62 21.60
C SER A 177 11.58 -7.60 20.47
N VAL A 178 11.40 -8.08 19.24
CA VAL A 178 11.32 -7.23 18.04
C VAL A 178 10.16 -6.23 18.13
N SER A 179 9.05 -6.62 18.76
CA SER A 179 7.86 -5.78 18.96
C SER A 179 8.10 -4.51 19.80
N VAL A 180 9.17 -4.45 20.60
CA VAL A 180 9.54 -3.26 21.39
C VAL A 180 10.66 -2.44 20.78
N THR A 181 11.34 -2.95 19.74
CA THR A 181 12.38 -2.20 19.05
C THR A 181 11.79 -1.26 18.01
N THR A 182 12.40 -0.10 17.83
CA THR A 182 11.96 0.89 16.83
C THR A 182 12.00 0.33 15.39
N ALA A 183 13.05 -0.44 15.08
CA ALA A 183 13.20 -1.12 13.80
C ALA A 183 12.15 -2.21 13.57
N GLY A 184 11.90 -3.05 14.59
CA GLY A 184 10.85 -4.06 14.54
C GLY A 184 9.46 -3.46 14.35
N GLN A 185 9.14 -2.39 15.09
CA GLN A 185 7.88 -1.66 14.89
C GLN A 185 7.78 -1.04 13.48
N CYS A 186 8.89 -0.55 12.92
CA CYS A 186 8.90 -0.02 11.55
C CYS A 186 8.56 -1.10 10.51
N ARG A 187 9.06 -2.32 10.67
CA ARG A 187 8.77 -3.47 9.80
C ARG A 187 7.37 -4.04 10.03
N LEU A 188 6.91 -4.10 11.28
CA LEU A 188 5.61 -4.68 11.63
C LEU A 188 4.43 -3.74 11.35
N ALA A 189 4.62 -2.43 11.38
CA ALA A 189 3.53 -1.46 11.26
C ALA A 189 2.61 -1.64 10.02
N PRO A 190 3.09 -2.06 8.83
CA PRO A 190 2.21 -2.28 7.68
C PRO A 190 1.37 -3.56 7.74
N LEU A 191 1.65 -4.46 8.69
CA LEU A 191 0.91 -5.71 8.89
C LEU A 191 -0.26 -5.56 9.88
N ILE A 192 -0.48 -4.35 10.42
CA ILE A 192 -1.51 -3.99 11.41
C ILE A 192 -2.49 -3.02 10.76
#